data_AF-A0A4S8M5S6-F1
#
_entry.id   AF-A0A4S8M5S6-F1
#
_cell.length_a   1.000
_cell.length_b   1.000
_cell.length_c   1.000
_cell.angle_alpha   90.00
_cell.angle_beta   90.00
_cell.angle_gamma   90.00
#
_symmetry.space_group_name_H-M   'P 1'
#
loop_
_entity.id
_entity.type
_entity.pdbx_description
1 polymer ?
#
loop_
_entity_poly.entity_id
_entity_poly.type
_entity_poly.pdbx_seq_one_letter_code
_entity_poly.pdbx_strand_id
1 'polypeptide(L)'
;MANRERLQRIYNEQLLNKIEKAREFIFEKGHGPESKAVKDLLDHGSLTPCRNAFSTVLGPHGFDVFKMIVPEKLHEWDVGRVKDFLSHLVRILHCRGKKQVNLFDRRFRWVPTFGRGVIRIFHNNVSGMKKLAGRDYTAILEVCIHLNYDSLLTRFSVLTTSR
;
A
#
# COMPACT_ATOMS: atom_id res chain seq x y z
N MET A 1 9.69 -1.47 14.36
CA MET A 1 8.59 -2.46 14.44
C MET A 1 7.95 -2.53 15.83
N ALA A 2 8.72 -2.42 16.93
CA ALA A 2 8.18 -2.43 18.31
C ALA A 2 6.96 -1.52 18.58
N ASN A 3 6.94 -0.29 18.07
CA ASN A 3 5.78 0.60 18.25
C ASN A 3 4.53 0.14 17.48
N ARG A 4 4.68 -0.57 16.34
CA ARG A 4 3.54 -1.12 15.57
C ARG A 4 2.87 -2.27 16.31
N GLU A 5 3.64 -3.09 17.01
CA GLU A 5 3.13 -4.17 17.86
C GLU A 5 2.48 -3.59 19.13
N ARG A 6 3.14 -2.62 19.78
CA ARG A 6 2.65 -2.02 21.03
C ARG A 6 1.40 -1.16 20.85
N LEU A 7 1.29 -0.44 19.73
CA LEU A 7 0.18 0.49 19.44
C LEU A 7 -0.76 -0.07 18.37
N GLN A 8 -0.84 -1.39 18.24
CA GLN A 8 -1.72 -2.02 17.28
C GLN A 8 -3.17 -1.59 17.55
N ARG A 9 -3.82 -1.04 16.53
CA ARG A 9 -5.26 -0.77 16.56
C ARG A 9 -6.00 -2.08 16.40
N ILE A 10 -6.92 -2.36 17.31
CA ILE A 10 -7.78 -3.53 17.30
C ILE A 10 -9.21 -3.03 17.15
N TYR A 11 -9.94 -3.55 16.16
CA TYR A 11 -11.34 -3.21 15.98
C TYR A 11 -12.16 -3.98 17.02
N ASN A 12 -12.51 -3.32 18.12
CA ASN A 12 -13.19 -3.92 19.26
C ASN A 12 -14.58 -3.30 19.53
N GLU A 13 -15.35 -3.90 20.43
CA GLU A 13 -16.68 -3.41 20.81
C GLU A 13 -16.67 -1.98 21.36
N GLN A 14 -15.61 -1.59 22.07
CA GLN A 14 -15.49 -0.23 22.60
C GLN A 14 -15.45 0.82 21.48
N LEU A 15 -14.76 0.52 20.39
CA LEU A 15 -14.67 1.37 19.21
C LEU A 15 -16.01 1.43 18.47
N LEU A 16 -16.69 0.29 18.34
CA LEU A 16 -18.07 0.23 17.81
C LEU A 16 -19.03 1.09 18.64
N ASN A 17 -19.00 0.98 19.96
CA ASN A 17 -19.85 1.76 20.85
C ASN A 17 -19.62 3.27 20.71
N LYS A 18 -18.37 3.71 20.45
CA LYS A 18 -18.07 5.12 20.17
C LYS A 18 -18.67 5.56 18.84
N ILE A 19 -18.57 4.74 17.79
CA ILE A 19 -19.16 5.03 16.49
C ILE A 19 -20.68 5.11 16.59
N GLU A 20 -21.32 4.18 17.30
CA GLU A 20 -22.77 4.19 17.49
C GLU A 20 -23.25 5.40 18.29
N LYS A 21 -22.57 5.77 19.38
CA LYS A 21 -22.88 7.00 20.13
C LYS A 21 -22.71 8.26 19.28
N ALA A 22 -21.66 8.33 18.48
CA ALA A 22 -21.46 9.45 17.58
C ALA A 22 -22.58 9.54 16.53
N ARG A 23 -23.08 8.40 16.04
CA ARG A 23 -24.22 8.33 15.11
C ARG A 23 -25.51 8.76 15.78
N GLU A 24 -25.78 8.31 17.00
CA GLU A 24 -26.92 8.75 17.81
C GLU A 24 -26.91 10.28 17.96
N PHE A 25 -25.75 10.85 18.27
CA PHE A 25 -25.60 12.30 18.40
C PHE A 25 -25.92 13.04 17.10
N ILE A 26 -25.44 12.53 15.96
CA ILE A 26 -25.64 13.18 14.66
C ILE A 26 -27.09 13.02 14.17
N PHE A 27 -27.60 11.80 14.15
CA PHE A 27 -28.85 11.46 13.46
C PHE A 27 -30.09 11.56 14.35
N GLU A 28 -29.97 11.34 15.66
CA GLU A 28 -31.12 11.36 16.57
C GLU A 28 -31.19 12.65 17.38
N LYS A 29 -30.03 13.19 17.80
CA LYS A 29 -29.95 14.41 18.62
C LYS A 29 -29.64 15.67 17.83
N GLY A 30 -29.41 15.55 16.52
CA GLY A 30 -29.20 16.68 15.61
C GLY A 30 -27.89 17.45 15.83
N HIS A 31 -26.89 16.86 16.49
CA HIS A 31 -25.58 17.47 16.61
C HIS A 31 -24.88 17.52 15.26
N GLY A 32 -24.15 18.62 14.99
CA GLY A 32 -23.28 18.68 13.83
C GLY A 32 -22.16 17.63 13.91
N PRO A 33 -21.73 17.04 12.77
CA PRO A 33 -20.64 16.05 12.75
C PRO A 33 -19.30 16.63 13.25
N GLU A 34 -19.10 17.94 13.12
CA GLU A 34 -17.93 18.66 13.62
C GLU A 34 -18.09 19.18 15.06
N SER A 35 -19.20 18.86 15.73
CA SER A 35 -19.46 19.32 17.09
C SER A 35 -18.48 18.70 18.09
N LYS A 36 -18.23 19.41 19.18
CA LYS A 36 -17.35 18.95 20.27
C LYS A 36 -17.77 17.57 20.80
N ALA A 37 -19.08 17.34 20.96
CA ALA A 37 -19.62 16.07 21.44
C ALA A 37 -19.25 14.87 20.54
N VAL A 38 -19.19 15.08 19.22
CA VAL A 38 -18.81 14.04 18.25
C VAL A 38 -17.29 13.89 18.18
N LYS A 39 -16.55 15.01 18.17
CA LYS A 39 -15.08 15.01 18.15
C LYS A 39 -14.45 14.35 19.36
N ASP A 40 -14.96 14.64 20.55
CA ASP A 40 -14.47 14.05 21.81
C ASP A 40 -14.59 12.50 21.78
N LEU A 41 -15.56 11.95 21.04
CA LEU A 41 -15.73 10.51 20.85
C LEU A 41 -14.80 9.91 19.79
N LEU A 42 -14.56 10.60 18.67
CA LEU A 42 -13.96 10.02 17.47
C LEU A 42 -12.50 10.42 17.23
N ASP A 43 -12.07 11.63 17.60
CA ASP A 43 -10.79 12.22 17.18
C ASP A 43 -9.58 11.46 17.77
N HIS A 44 -9.67 11.02 19.03
CA HIS A 44 -8.61 10.27 19.70
C HIS A 44 -8.19 9.00 18.95
N GLY A 45 -9.13 8.37 18.21
CA GLY A 45 -8.86 7.18 17.41
C GLY A 45 -8.77 7.44 15.90
N SER A 46 -8.90 8.71 15.46
CA SER A 46 -9.12 9.08 14.06
C SER A 46 -10.27 8.27 13.43
N LEU A 47 -11.37 8.12 14.18
CA LEU A 47 -12.53 7.34 13.79
C LEU A 47 -13.51 8.20 12.99
N THR A 48 -14.39 7.55 12.24
CA THR A 48 -15.50 8.21 11.55
C THR A 48 -16.83 7.61 12.03
N PRO A 49 -17.95 8.34 11.94
CA PRO A 49 -19.27 7.84 12.33
C PRO A 49 -19.85 6.82 11.32
N CYS A 50 -18.98 6.13 10.58
CA CYS A 50 -19.33 5.18 9.54
C CYS A 50 -19.26 3.75 10.09
N ARG A 51 -20.34 2.99 9.90
CA ARG A 51 -20.35 1.54 10.14
C ARG A 51 -19.58 0.86 9.02
N ASN A 52 -18.59 0.04 9.38
CA ASN A 52 -17.87 -0.72 8.37
C ASN A 52 -18.68 -1.98 8.01
N ALA A 53 -18.96 -2.20 6.72
CA ALA A 53 -19.76 -3.35 6.29
C ALA A 53 -19.11 -4.70 6.67
N PHE A 54 -17.77 -4.77 6.62
CA PHE A 54 -17.03 -5.97 7.01
C PHE A 54 -17.06 -6.18 8.52
N SER A 55 -17.10 -5.13 9.35
CA SER A 55 -17.23 -5.32 10.80
C SER A 55 -18.61 -5.84 11.17
N THR A 56 -19.66 -5.38 10.50
CA THR A 56 -21.02 -5.89 10.71
C THR A 56 -21.13 -7.38 10.38
N VAL A 57 -20.50 -7.82 9.28
CA VAL A 57 -20.63 -9.20 8.81
C VAL A 57 -19.62 -10.14 9.47
N LEU A 58 -18.36 -9.73 9.59
CA LEU A 58 -17.25 -10.59 10.05
C LEU A 58 -16.89 -10.38 11.52
N GLY A 59 -17.25 -9.24 12.11
CA GLY A 59 -17.01 -8.94 13.53
C GLY A 59 -17.57 -9.99 14.49
N PRO A 60 -18.82 -10.49 14.31
CA PRO A 60 -19.37 -11.57 15.14
C PRO A 60 -18.57 -12.88 15.07
N HIS A 61 -17.78 -13.07 14.03
CA HIS A 61 -16.90 -14.23 13.85
C HIS A 61 -15.48 -14.00 14.42
N GLY A 62 -15.25 -12.91 15.14
CA GLY A 62 -13.96 -12.57 15.73
C GLY A 62 -12.95 -11.98 14.73
N PHE A 63 -13.40 -11.54 13.57
CA PHE A 63 -12.52 -10.94 12.56
C PHE A 63 -12.26 -9.46 12.84
N ASP A 64 -10.98 -9.10 12.95
CA ASP A 64 -10.55 -7.72 13.11
C ASP A 64 -10.37 -7.05 11.74
N VAL A 65 -11.26 -6.11 11.41
CA VAL A 65 -11.28 -5.42 10.12
C VAL A 65 -9.99 -4.65 9.86
N PHE A 66 -9.29 -4.16 10.90
CA PHE A 66 -8.01 -3.48 10.68
C PHE A 66 -6.93 -4.41 10.13
N LYS A 67 -7.04 -5.73 10.33
CA LYS A 67 -6.12 -6.72 9.74
C LYS A 67 -6.35 -6.90 8.24
N MET A 68 -7.54 -6.58 7.74
CA MET A 68 -7.84 -6.62 6.30
C MET A 68 -7.21 -5.44 5.55
N ILE A 69 -7.06 -4.30 6.24
CA ILE A 69 -6.51 -3.08 5.64
C ILE A 69 -4.99 -3.24 5.58
N VAL A 70 -4.52 -3.82 4.48
CA VAL A 70 -3.10 -3.84 4.16
C VAL A 70 -2.66 -2.41 3.88
N PRO A 71 -1.55 -1.92 4.48
CA PRO A 71 -1.02 -0.61 4.15
C PRO A 71 -0.73 -0.55 2.64
N GLU A 72 -1.49 0.26 1.91
CA GLU A 72 -1.19 0.54 0.51
C GLU A 72 0.07 1.42 0.46
N LYS A 73 1.16 0.84 -0.05
CA LYS A 73 2.50 1.49 -0.02
C LYS A 73 2.54 2.84 -0.74
N LEU A 74 1.62 3.12 -1.67
CA LEU A 74 1.49 4.44 -2.32
C LEU A 74 0.50 5.37 -1.65
N HIS A 75 -0.45 4.88 -0.87
CA HIS A 75 -1.27 5.78 -0.06
C HIS A 75 -0.39 6.46 1.02
N GLU A 76 0.68 5.79 1.47
CA GLU A 76 1.62 6.34 2.45
C GLU A 76 2.75 7.16 1.82
N TRP A 77 3.08 6.93 0.54
CA TRP A 77 4.09 7.69 -0.21
C TRP A 77 3.45 8.47 -1.34
N ASP A 78 3.44 9.80 -1.23
CA ASP A 78 3.00 10.69 -2.32
C ASP A 78 3.61 10.25 -3.64
N VAL A 79 2.82 10.25 -4.72
CA VAL A 79 3.26 9.92 -6.08
C VAL A 79 4.55 10.68 -6.45
N GLY A 80 4.69 11.92 -5.97
CA GLY A 80 5.90 12.72 -6.12
C GLY A 80 7.15 12.09 -5.47
N ARG A 81 7.04 11.58 -4.24
CA ARG A 81 8.15 10.90 -3.56
C ARG A 81 8.57 9.62 -4.27
N VAL A 82 7.60 8.84 -4.76
CA VAL A 82 7.88 7.62 -5.54
C VAL A 82 8.62 7.99 -6.84
N LYS A 83 8.19 9.05 -7.52
CA LYS A 83 8.86 9.57 -8.71
C LYS A 83 10.30 10.00 -8.42
N ASP A 84 10.53 10.73 -7.33
CA ASP A 84 11.87 11.20 -6.95
C ASP A 84 12.81 10.03 -6.64
N PHE A 85 12.33 9.05 -5.89
CA PHE A 85 13.06 7.83 -5.58
C PHE A 85 13.44 7.04 -6.84
N LEU A 86 12.47 6.80 -7.73
CA LEU A 86 12.71 6.09 -8.99
C LEU A 86 13.67 6.87 -9.91
N SER A 87 13.55 8.20 -9.95
CA SER A 87 14.46 9.06 -10.72
C SER A 87 15.89 8.92 -10.22
N HIS A 88 16.08 8.82 -8.90
CA HIS A 88 17.40 8.63 -8.32
C HIS A 88 17.99 7.24 -8.68
N LEU A 89 17.19 6.18 -8.62
CA LEU A 89 17.62 4.83 -9.04
C LEU A 89 18.02 4.79 -10.51
N VAL A 90 17.23 5.42 -11.38
CA VAL A 90 17.54 5.53 -12.82
C VAL A 90 18.85 6.28 -13.04
N ARG A 91 19.10 7.39 -12.33
CA ARG A 91 20.38 8.12 -12.40
C ARG A 91 21.57 7.24 -12.00
N ILE A 92 21.45 6.45 -10.93
CA ILE A 92 22.50 5.51 -10.52
C ILE A 92 22.77 4.47 -11.62
N LEU A 93 21.72 3.94 -12.26
CA LEU A 93 21.86 3.01 -13.38
C LEU A 93 22.60 3.65 -14.56
N HIS A 94 22.31 4.91 -14.86
CA HIS A 94 23.03 5.66 -15.90
C HIS A 94 24.51 5.85 -15.55
N CYS A 95 24.85 6.16 -14.29
CA CYS A 95 26.25 6.24 -13.83
C CYS A 95 27.00 4.91 -14.00
N ARG A 96 26.32 3.77 -13.85
CA ARG A 96 26.90 2.43 -14.00
C ARG A 96 27.06 2.01 -15.48
N GLY A 97 26.47 2.76 -16.41
CA GLY A 97 26.68 2.64 -17.85
C GLY A 97 25.51 2.03 -18.62
N LYS A 98 25.52 2.27 -19.94
CA LYS A 98 24.41 1.93 -20.87
C LYS A 98 23.97 0.46 -20.82
N LYS A 99 24.90 -0.47 -20.57
CA LYS A 99 24.59 -1.90 -20.46
C LYS A 99 23.57 -2.20 -19.33
N GLN A 100 23.68 -1.51 -18.19
CA GLN A 100 22.79 -1.73 -17.05
C GLN A 100 21.40 -1.15 -17.30
N VAL A 101 21.34 0.02 -17.93
CA VAL A 101 20.06 0.65 -18.34
C VAL A 101 19.31 -0.26 -19.32
N ASN A 102 19.99 -0.79 -20.33
CA ASN A 102 19.37 -1.72 -21.28
C ASN A 102 18.89 -3.02 -20.62
N LEU A 103 19.66 -3.55 -19.66
CA LEU A 103 19.26 -4.74 -18.90
C LEU A 103 18.02 -4.48 -18.03
N PHE A 104 17.98 -3.32 -17.39
CA PHE A 104 16.83 -2.87 -16.60
C PHE A 104 15.57 -2.78 -17.45
N ASP A 105 15.60 -2.06 -18.56
CA ASP A 105 14.45 -1.95 -19.47
C ASP A 105 14.03 -3.31 -20.05
N ARG A 106 14.99 -4.18 -20.37
CA ARG A 106 14.70 -5.55 -20.84
C ARG A 106 13.95 -6.35 -19.78
N ARG A 107 14.36 -6.27 -18.52
CA ARG A 107 13.69 -6.98 -17.42
C ARG A 107 12.25 -6.52 -17.25
N PHE A 108 12.00 -5.22 -17.31
CA PHE A 108 10.63 -4.68 -17.21
C PHE A 108 9.73 -5.13 -18.35
N ARG A 109 10.24 -5.24 -19.57
CA ARG A 109 9.48 -5.79 -20.71
C ARG A 109 9.16 -7.28 -20.57
N TRP A 110 9.92 -8.01 -19.77
CA TRP A 110 9.74 -9.44 -19.54
C TRP A 110 8.78 -9.73 -18.37
N VAL A 111 8.35 -8.71 -17.64
CA VAL A 111 7.36 -8.87 -16.58
C VAL A 111 6.01 -9.18 -17.22
N PRO A 112 5.44 -10.37 -16.97
CA PRO A 112 4.11 -10.70 -17.47
C PRO A 112 3.06 -9.82 -16.79
N THR A 113 1.91 -9.67 -17.43
CA THR A 113 0.77 -8.99 -16.79
C THR A 113 0.32 -9.77 -15.57
N PHE A 114 -0.01 -9.06 -14.49
CA PHE A 114 -0.44 -9.67 -13.24
C PHE A 114 -1.74 -9.05 -12.73
N GLY A 115 -2.62 -9.90 -12.18
CA GLY A 115 -3.98 -9.53 -11.78
C GLY A 115 -4.86 -9.08 -12.97
N ARG A 116 -6.13 -8.75 -12.72
CA ARG A 116 -7.04 -8.14 -13.72
C ARG A 116 -6.63 -6.68 -14.02
N GLY A 117 -5.40 -6.46 -14.48
CA GLY A 117 -4.85 -5.16 -14.86
C GLY A 117 -4.11 -4.40 -13.76
N VAL A 118 -3.60 -5.10 -12.74
CA VAL A 118 -2.78 -4.52 -11.65
C VAL A 118 -1.37 -4.21 -12.17
N ILE A 119 -0.70 -5.19 -12.77
CA ILE A 119 0.55 -4.98 -13.51
C ILE A 119 0.24 -5.18 -14.99
N ARG A 120 0.47 -4.14 -15.78
CA ARG A 120 0.27 -4.13 -17.23
C ARG A 120 1.62 -4.21 -17.95
N ILE A 121 1.57 -4.49 -19.24
CA ILE A 121 2.75 -4.51 -20.11
C ILE A 121 3.42 -3.13 -20.10
N PHE A 122 4.72 -3.10 -19.81
CA PHE A 122 5.55 -1.90 -19.93
C PHE A 122 5.98 -1.70 -21.39
N HIS A 123 5.20 -0.93 -22.15
CA HIS A 123 5.48 -0.68 -23.57
C HIS A 123 6.70 0.22 -23.80
N ASN A 124 6.92 1.20 -22.92
CA ASN A 124 8.04 2.13 -23.01
C ASN A 124 9.19 1.70 -22.09
N ASN A 125 10.40 2.19 -22.38
CA ASN A 125 11.53 2.05 -21.47
C ASN A 125 11.24 2.75 -20.15
N VAL A 126 11.26 1.99 -19.06
CA VAL A 126 11.02 2.49 -17.70
C VAL A 126 12.13 3.45 -17.29
N SER A 127 13.36 3.23 -17.74
CA SER A 127 14.49 4.15 -17.56
C SER A 127 14.23 5.54 -18.13
N GLY A 128 13.39 5.67 -19.16
CA GLY A 128 13.04 6.96 -19.74
C GLY A 128 12.08 7.77 -18.87
N MET A 129 11.32 7.12 -17.99
CA MET A 129 10.30 7.74 -17.13
C MET A 129 9.34 8.71 -17.86
N LYS A 130 9.02 8.42 -19.12
CA LYS A 130 8.15 9.26 -19.97
C LYS A 130 6.71 8.75 -19.97
N LYS A 131 5.75 9.67 -19.93
CA LYS A 131 4.30 9.39 -20.06
C LYS A 131 3.78 8.39 -19.01
N LEU A 132 4.27 8.49 -17.78
CA LEU A 132 3.83 7.67 -16.65
C LEU A 132 2.73 8.40 -15.86
N ALA A 133 1.62 7.70 -15.60
CA ALA A 133 0.59 8.10 -14.65
C ALA A 133 0.92 7.58 -13.23
N GLY A 134 0.22 8.06 -12.20
CA GLY A 134 0.42 7.65 -10.80
C GLY A 134 0.45 6.13 -10.62
N ARG A 135 -0.53 5.44 -11.22
CA ARG A 135 -0.63 3.97 -11.27
C ARG A 135 0.56 3.26 -11.93
N ASP A 136 1.26 3.90 -12.87
CA ASP A 136 2.43 3.30 -13.50
C ASP A 136 3.65 3.36 -12.56
N TYR A 137 3.77 4.42 -11.75
CA TYR A 137 4.77 4.49 -10.69
C TYR A 137 4.56 3.42 -9.62
N THR A 138 3.30 3.13 -9.27
CA THR A 138 2.95 2.00 -8.40
C THR A 138 3.47 0.69 -8.94
N ALA A 139 3.09 0.37 -10.19
CA ALA A 139 3.46 -0.89 -10.81
C ALA A 139 4.98 -1.03 -10.94
N ILE A 140 5.70 0.05 -11.26
CA ILE A 140 7.17 0.04 -11.32
C ILE A 140 7.77 -0.27 -9.95
N LEU A 141 7.28 0.38 -8.89
CA LEU A 141 7.78 0.18 -7.54
C LEU A 141 7.50 -1.25 -7.06
N GLU A 142 6.30 -1.77 -7.28
CA GLU A 142 5.93 -3.15 -6.97
C GLU A 142 6.86 -4.13 -7.69
N VAL A 143 7.05 -3.97 -9.00
CA VAL A 143 7.95 -4.82 -9.78
C VAL A 143 9.39 -4.75 -9.27
N CYS A 144 9.91 -3.55 -8.98
CA CYS A 144 11.25 -3.37 -8.41
C CYS A 144 11.43 -4.11 -7.07
N ILE A 145 10.40 -4.09 -6.22
CA ILE A 145 10.43 -4.80 -4.95
C ILE A 145 10.45 -6.32 -5.20
N HIS A 146 9.55 -6.84 -6.04
CA HIS A 146 9.42 -8.29 -6.28
C HIS A 146 10.63 -8.88 -7.05
N LEU A 147 11.17 -8.19 -8.05
CA LEU A 147 12.36 -8.65 -8.80
C LEU A 147 13.61 -8.76 -7.93
N ASN A 148 13.72 -7.96 -6.86
CA ASN A 148 14.84 -8.07 -5.91
C ASN A 148 14.72 -9.29 -5.00
N TYR A 149 13.51 -9.74 -4.65
CA TYR A 149 13.33 -10.97 -3.88
C TYR A 149 13.66 -12.22 -4.69
N ASP A 150 13.25 -12.28 -5.96
CA ASP A 150 13.58 -13.43 -6.82
C ASP A 150 15.06 -13.52 -7.15
N SER A 151 15.76 -12.41 -7.34
CA SER A 151 17.21 -12.43 -7.56
C SER A 151 18.04 -12.82 -6.33
N LEU A 152 17.45 -12.76 -5.13
CA LEU A 152 18.03 -13.38 -3.92
C LEU A 152 17.76 -14.90 -3.87
N LEU A 153 16.57 -15.36 -4.28
CA LEU A 153 16.25 -16.80 -4.36
C LEU A 153 16.99 -17.51 -5.51
N THR A 154 17.25 -16.80 -6.61
CA THR A 154 18.04 -17.34 -7.73
C THR A 154 19.53 -17.47 -7.37
N ARG A 155 20.01 -16.75 -6.34
CA ARG A 155 21.37 -16.95 -5.80
C ARG A 155 21.48 -18.15 -4.85
N PHE A 156 20.39 -18.60 -4.25
CA PHE A 156 20.38 -19.80 -3.40
C PHE A 156 20.13 -21.09 -4.19
N SER A 157 19.43 -21.04 -5.32
CA SER A 157 19.13 -22.23 -6.15
C SER A 157 20.28 -22.67 -7.07
N VAL A 158 21.31 -21.85 -7.27
CA VAL A 158 22.50 -22.23 -8.06
C VAL A 158 23.53 -23.04 -7.25
N LEU A 159 23.32 -23.22 -5.93
CA LEU A 159 24.20 -24.04 -5.07
C LEU A 159 23.69 -25.45 -4.79
N THR A 160 22.55 -25.87 -5.35
CA THR A 160 21.99 -27.21 -5.10
C THR A 160 21.55 -27.94 -6.36
N THR A 161 22.38 -27.92 -7.41
CA THR A 161 22.31 -28.97 -8.45
C THR A 161 23.69 -29.21 -9.06
N SER A 162 24.55 -29.84 -8.26
CA SER A 162 25.66 -30.67 -8.74
C SER A 162 25.37 -32.09 -8.28
N ARG A 163 24.76 -32.87 -9.17
CA ARG A 163 24.93 -34.31 -9.41
C ARG A 163 23.92 -34.76 -10.46
#